data_AF-V9HKI5-F1
#
_entry.id   AF-V9HKI5-F1
#
_cell.length_a   1.000
_cell.length_b   1.000
_cell.length_c   1.000
_cell.angle_alpha   90.00
_cell.angle_beta   90.00
_cell.angle_gamma   90.00
#
_symmetry.space_group_name_H-M   'P 1'
#
loop_
_entity.id
_entity.type
_entity.pdbx_description
1 polymer ?
#
loop_
_entity_poly.entity_id
_entity_poly.type
_entity_poly.pdbx_seq_one_letter_code
_entity_poly.pdbx_strand_id
1 'polypeptide(L)'
;MNIAQLATQWLDGLATNLIDQATAEKFIIEAAREYQAWGNLAVEKADFDDNGDWAFQAAKITKETELTASEWGVIKPLAELFAERESALIQESSRVASHEPYGRSSAEIQSDITNYRIEYMRKFAFSMPPTTI
;
A
#
# COMPACT_ATOMS: atom_id res chain seq x y z
N MET A 1 -13.60 -5.16 -1.32
CA MET A 1 -12.72 -6.19 -1.94
C MET A 1 -11.57 -6.40 -0.99
N ASN A 2 -11.16 -7.64 -0.71
CA ASN A 2 -10.10 -7.88 0.27
C ASN A 2 -8.70 -7.78 -0.34
N ILE A 3 -7.68 -7.61 0.51
CA ILE A 3 -6.28 -7.43 0.08
C ILE A 3 -5.77 -8.61 -0.75
N ALA A 4 -6.11 -9.86 -0.38
CA ALA A 4 -5.69 -11.03 -1.15
C ALA A 4 -6.25 -11.03 -2.59
N GLN A 5 -7.51 -10.65 -2.77
CA GLN A 5 -8.14 -10.50 -4.09
C GLN A 5 -7.50 -9.35 -4.88
N LEU A 6 -7.19 -8.22 -4.22
CA LEU A 6 -6.53 -7.09 -4.86
C LEU A 6 -5.12 -7.43 -5.32
N ALA A 7 -4.37 -8.18 -4.51
CA ALA A 7 -3.05 -8.69 -4.88
C ALA A 7 -3.12 -9.59 -6.12
N THR A 8 -4.08 -10.51 -6.15
CA THR A 8 -4.30 -11.40 -7.30
C THR A 8 -4.64 -10.59 -8.55
N GLN A 9 -5.61 -9.68 -8.46
CA GLN A 9 -6.00 -8.82 -9.59
C GLN A 9 -4.83 -7.96 -10.10
N TRP A 10 -4.01 -7.45 -9.19
CA TRP A 10 -2.83 -6.66 -9.56
C TRP A 10 -1.82 -7.51 -10.33
N LEU A 11 -1.50 -8.71 -9.85
CA LEU A 11 -0.58 -9.63 -10.51
C LEU A 11 -1.10 -10.11 -11.87
N ASP A 12 -2.39 -10.39 -12.00
CA ASP A 12 -3.02 -10.78 -13.27
C ASP A 12 -2.90 -9.68 -14.34
N GLY A 13 -2.76 -8.42 -13.92
CA GLY A 13 -2.59 -7.27 -14.82
C GLY A 13 -1.14 -7.04 -15.29
N LEU A 14 -0.15 -7.73 -14.71
CA LEU A 14 1.26 -7.53 -15.02
C LEU A 14 1.73 -8.48 -16.13
N ALA A 15 2.44 -7.94 -17.12
CA ALA A 15 3.02 -8.74 -18.20
C ALA A 15 4.21 -9.61 -17.75
N THR A 16 4.88 -9.21 -16.65
CA THR A 16 6.04 -9.90 -16.08
C THR A 16 5.94 -9.92 -14.57
N ASN A 17 6.03 -11.12 -13.97
CA ASN A 17 5.96 -11.30 -12.52
C ASN A 17 7.37 -11.47 -11.93
N LEU A 18 7.95 -10.39 -11.41
CA LEU A 18 9.17 -10.44 -10.58
C LEU A 18 8.85 -10.67 -9.10
N ILE A 19 7.60 -10.48 -8.70
CA ILE A 19 7.10 -10.64 -7.34
C ILE A 19 6.03 -11.74 -7.30
N ASP A 20 5.99 -12.48 -6.21
CA ASP A 20 4.95 -13.48 -5.94
C ASP A 20 3.75 -12.86 -5.22
N GLN A 21 2.67 -13.64 -5.09
CA GLN A 21 1.46 -13.21 -4.40
C GLN A 21 1.72 -12.81 -2.94
N ALA A 22 2.55 -13.56 -2.22
CA ALA A 22 2.87 -13.26 -0.83
C ALA A 22 3.56 -11.89 -0.67
N THR A 23 4.46 -11.56 -1.60
CA THR A 23 5.16 -10.27 -1.62
C THR A 23 4.22 -9.14 -2.01
N ALA A 24 3.33 -9.34 -3.00
CA ALA A 24 2.30 -8.37 -3.34
C ALA A 24 1.36 -8.07 -2.16
N GLU A 25 0.89 -9.10 -1.45
CA GLU A 25 0.08 -8.95 -0.24
C GLU A 25 0.83 -8.16 0.84
N LYS A 26 2.12 -8.47 1.06
CA LYS A 26 2.97 -7.75 2.02
C LYS A 26 3.02 -6.24 1.71
N PHE A 27 3.25 -5.87 0.46
CA PHE A 27 3.34 -4.45 0.08
C PHE A 27 2.02 -3.72 0.21
N ILE A 28 0.90 -4.37 -0.13
CA ILE A 28 -0.43 -3.78 0.07
C ILE A 28 -0.71 -3.62 1.57
N ILE A 29 -0.37 -4.60 2.41
CA ILE A 29 -0.54 -4.50 3.88
C ILE A 29 0.32 -3.37 4.44
N GLU A 30 1.57 -3.24 4.00
CA GLU A 30 2.47 -2.17 4.47
C GLU A 30 1.94 -0.79 4.06
N ALA A 31 1.56 -0.61 2.80
CA ALA A 31 0.96 0.64 2.32
C ALA A 31 -0.37 0.96 3.03
N ALA A 32 -1.21 -0.03 3.30
CA ALA A 32 -2.46 0.14 4.02
C ALA A 32 -2.24 0.53 5.49
N ARG A 33 -1.20 -0.01 6.16
CA ARG A 33 -0.82 0.40 7.52
C ARG A 33 -0.33 1.84 7.56
N GLU A 34 0.41 2.26 6.56
CA GLU A 34 0.81 3.66 6.49
C GLU A 34 -0.38 4.57 6.25
N TYR A 35 -1.32 4.18 5.38
CA TYR A 35 -2.57 4.93 5.19
C TYR A 35 -3.36 5.04 6.50
N GLN A 36 -3.56 3.92 7.21
CA GLN A 36 -4.23 3.82 8.51
C GLN A 36 -3.61 4.76 9.56
N ALA A 37 -2.30 4.97 9.53
CA ALA A 37 -1.62 5.88 10.46
C ALA A 37 -1.99 7.37 10.25
N TRP A 38 -2.53 7.73 9.08
CA TRP A 38 -2.99 9.08 8.75
C TRP A 38 -4.51 9.19 8.76
N GLY A 39 -5.17 8.32 8.00
CA GLY A 39 -6.61 8.26 7.89
C GLY A 39 -7.07 6.87 8.29
N ASN A 40 -8.01 6.80 9.21
CA ASN A 40 -8.63 5.54 9.60
C ASN A 40 -9.17 4.82 8.36
N LEU A 41 -9.06 3.49 8.34
CA LEU A 41 -9.71 2.68 7.32
C LEU A 41 -11.22 2.59 7.63
N ALA A 42 -12.04 2.46 6.59
CA ALA A 42 -13.49 2.33 6.69
C ALA A 42 -13.93 1.07 7.45
N VAL A 43 -13.06 0.06 7.53
CA VAL A 43 -13.26 -1.14 8.35
C VAL A 43 -13.17 -0.84 9.84
N GLU A 44 -12.47 0.24 10.22
CA GLU A 44 -12.33 0.67 11.60
C GLU A 44 -13.56 1.43 12.03
N LYS A 45 -14.11 1.02 13.17
CA LYS A 45 -15.27 1.65 13.78
C LYS A 45 -14.87 2.09 15.17
N ALA A 46 -15.26 3.31 15.52
CA ALA A 46 -15.29 3.71 16.92
C ALA A 46 -16.37 2.86 17.60
N ASP A 47 -15.98 2.14 18.63
CA ASP A 47 -16.89 1.33 19.44
C ASP A 47 -16.63 1.59 20.92
N PHE A 48 -17.53 1.12 21.76
CA PHE A 48 -17.33 1.14 23.20
C PHE A 48 -16.38 0.00 23.59
N ASP A 49 -15.41 0.29 24.47
CA ASP A 49 -14.62 -0.77 25.08
C ASP A 49 -15.45 -1.59 26.08
N ASP A 50 -14.84 -2.61 26.66
CA ASP A 50 -15.49 -3.48 27.66
C ASP A 50 -15.97 -2.70 28.93
N ASN A 51 -15.48 -1.47 29.13
CA ASN A 51 -15.86 -0.60 30.24
C ASN A 51 -16.96 0.40 29.87
N GLY A 52 -17.40 0.43 28.60
CA GLY A 52 -18.37 1.39 28.09
C GLY A 52 -17.77 2.76 27.78
N ASP A 53 -16.45 2.88 27.71
CA ASP A 53 -15.75 4.10 27.33
C ASP A 53 -15.53 4.14 25.81
N TRP A 54 -15.54 5.35 25.25
CA TRP A 54 -15.24 5.56 23.84
C TRP A 54 -13.79 5.17 23.54
N ALA A 55 -13.58 4.12 22.74
CA ALA A 55 -12.25 3.67 22.35
C ALA A 55 -12.13 3.55 20.83
N PHE A 56 -11.01 4.00 20.29
CA PHE A 56 -10.66 3.74 18.90
C PHE A 56 -9.78 2.50 18.83
N GLN A 57 -10.36 1.36 18.45
CA GLN A 57 -9.60 0.13 18.26
C GLN A 57 -9.05 0.09 16.85
N ALA A 58 -7.75 0.37 16.72
CA ALA A 58 -7.06 0.25 15.44
C ALA A 58 -7.16 -1.20 14.94
N ALA A 59 -7.74 -1.40 13.75
CA ALA A 59 -7.90 -2.73 13.19
C ALA A 59 -6.54 -3.29 12.78
N LYS A 60 -6.25 -4.53 13.16
CA LYS A 60 -5.06 -5.21 12.66
C LYS A 60 -5.23 -5.50 11.17
N ILE A 61 -4.44 -4.84 10.32
CA ILE A 61 -4.47 -5.08 8.88
C ILE A 61 -3.86 -6.45 8.54
N THR A 62 -4.65 -7.24 7.82
CA THR A 62 -4.38 -8.62 7.37
C THR A 62 -4.78 -8.76 5.90
N LYS A 63 -4.48 -9.90 5.25
CA LYS A 63 -4.84 -10.13 3.85
C LYS A 63 -6.36 -10.21 3.62
N GLU A 64 -7.12 -10.48 4.68
CA GLU A 64 -8.58 -10.51 4.70
C GLU A 64 -9.20 -9.11 4.87
N THR A 65 -8.41 -8.10 5.22
CA THR A 65 -8.91 -6.72 5.40
C THR A 65 -9.52 -6.22 4.10
N GLU A 66 -10.74 -5.69 4.21
CA GLU A 66 -11.45 -5.10 3.09
C GLU A 66 -11.02 -3.64 2.90
N LEU A 67 -10.72 -3.29 1.65
CA LEU A 67 -10.48 -1.91 1.24
C LEU A 67 -11.62 -1.45 0.33
N THR A 68 -12.04 -0.21 0.52
CA THR A 68 -12.92 0.51 -0.40
C THR A 68 -12.15 0.92 -1.66
N ALA A 69 -12.88 1.24 -2.73
CA ALA A 69 -12.25 1.70 -3.98
C ALA A 69 -11.45 3.00 -3.79
N SER A 70 -11.93 3.91 -2.93
CA SER A 70 -11.24 5.16 -2.61
C SER A 70 -9.93 4.93 -1.85
N GLU A 71 -9.95 4.10 -0.80
CA GLU A 71 -8.73 3.74 -0.07
C GLU A 71 -7.74 3.02 -0.97
N TRP A 72 -8.22 2.08 -1.79
CA TRP A 72 -7.37 1.38 -2.75
C TRP A 72 -6.72 2.34 -3.74
N GLY A 73 -7.43 3.37 -4.21
CA GLY A 73 -6.86 4.39 -5.10
C GLY A 73 -5.68 5.17 -4.48
N VAL A 74 -5.65 5.32 -3.15
CA VAL A 74 -4.55 5.98 -2.42
C VAL A 74 -3.44 4.99 -2.03
N ILE A 75 -3.80 3.76 -1.67
CA ILE A 75 -2.87 2.73 -1.21
C ILE A 75 -2.08 2.13 -2.38
N LYS A 76 -2.74 1.91 -3.52
CA LYS A 76 -2.18 1.19 -4.68
C LYS A 76 -0.87 1.80 -5.20
N PRO A 77 -0.75 3.13 -5.45
CA PRO A 77 0.49 3.68 -5.99
C PRO A 77 1.69 3.48 -5.06
N LEU A 78 1.47 3.53 -3.74
CA LEU A 78 2.53 3.28 -2.77
C LEU A 78 2.96 1.80 -2.76
N ALA A 79 1.99 0.87 -2.86
CA ALA A 79 2.29 -0.56 -2.98
C ALA A 79 3.07 -0.87 -4.27
N GLU A 80 2.72 -0.23 -5.38
CA GLU A 80 3.46 -0.33 -6.66
C GLU A 80 4.90 0.18 -6.53
N LEU A 81 5.11 1.31 -5.87
CA LEU A 81 6.46 1.84 -5.61
C LEU A 81 7.30 0.91 -4.72
N PHE A 82 6.69 0.23 -3.74
CA PHE A 82 7.41 -0.78 -2.95
C PHE A 82 7.84 -1.98 -3.79
N ALA A 83 6.95 -2.48 -4.66
CA ALA A 83 7.28 -3.55 -5.59
C ALA A 83 8.36 -3.17 -6.60
N GLU A 84 8.31 -1.94 -7.12
CA GLU A 84 9.33 -1.41 -8.02
C GLU A 84 10.67 -1.31 -7.31
N ARG A 85 10.70 -0.80 -6.06
CA ARG A 85 11.94 -0.69 -5.27
C ARG A 85 12.56 -2.05 -5.00
N GLU A 86 11.77 -3.05 -4.64
CA GLU A 86 12.25 -4.41 -4.40
C GLU A 86 12.85 -5.01 -5.67
N SER A 87 12.15 -4.83 -6.81
CA SER A 87 12.64 -5.28 -8.11
C SER A 87 13.96 -4.61 -8.50
N ALA A 88 14.08 -3.30 -8.27
CA ALA A 88 15.32 -2.56 -8.50
C ALA A 88 16.46 -3.03 -7.60
N LEU A 89 16.20 -3.30 -6.32
CA LEU A 89 17.20 -3.83 -5.38
C LEU A 89 17.71 -5.22 -5.82
N ILE A 90 16.80 -6.10 -6.26
CA ILE A 90 17.18 -7.41 -6.80
C ILE A 90 18.10 -7.24 -8.01
N GLN A 91 17.75 -6.36 -8.95
CA GLN A 91 18.57 -6.11 -10.14
C GLN A 91 19.93 -5.47 -9.79
N GLU A 92 19.96 -4.49 -8.91
CA GLU A 92 21.19 -3.85 -8.44
C GLU A 92 22.12 -4.84 -7.74
N SER A 93 21.57 -5.80 -7.00
CA SER A 93 22.35 -6.91 -6.41
C SER A 93 22.91 -7.84 -7.47
N SER A 94 22.17 -8.07 -8.56
CA SER A 94 22.59 -8.91 -9.69
C SER A 94 23.69 -8.29 -10.55
N ARG A 95 23.99 -6.99 -10.36
CA ARG A 95 25.12 -6.29 -11.02
C ARG A 95 26.46 -6.97 -10.80
N VAL A 96 26.61 -7.70 -9.68
CA VAL A 96 27.81 -8.52 -9.39
C VAL A 96 28.00 -9.64 -10.43
N ALA A 97 26.93 -10.08 -11.09
CA ALA A 97 26.94 -11.07 -12.16
C ALA A 97 26.99 -10.44 -13.57
N SER A 98 27.48 -9.19 -13.69
CA SER A 98 27.60 -8.45 -14.96
C SER A 98 26.29 -8.24 -15.71
N HIS A 99 25.15 -8.32 -15.02
CA HIS A 99 23.86 -7.93 -15.57
C HIS A 99 23.66 -6.42 -15.36
N GLU A 100 23.38 -5.71 -16.44
CA GLU A 100 23.07 -4.28 -16.36
C GLU A 100 21.64 -4.11 -15.84
N PRO A 101 21.43 -3.35 -14.74
CA PRO A 101 20.09 -3.05 -14.25
C PRO A 101 19.31 -2.25 -15.30
N TYR A 102 18.00 -2.49 -15.40
CA TYR A 102 17.14 -1.79 -16.33
C TYR A 102 16.08 -1.00 -15.57
N GLY A 103 15.66 0.13 -16.14
CA GLY A 103 14.67 1.01 -15.50
C GLY A 103 15.32 1.96 -14.49
N ARG A 104 14.57 2.27 -13.43
CA ARG A 104 14.94 3.28 -12.42
C ARG A 104 15.75 2.65 -11.29
N SER A 105 16.63 3.43 -10.69
CA SER A 105 17.40 2.99 -9.53
C SER A 105 16.55 2.92 -8.26
N SER A 106 16.94 2.06 -7.31
CA SER A 106 16.28 1.93 -6.02
C SER A 106 16.27 3.26 -5.24
N ALA A 107 17.30 4.09 -5.43
CA ALA A 107 17.43 5.41 -4.82
C ALA A 107 16.41 6.43 -5.36
N GLU A 108 16.18 6.46 -6.69
CA GLU A 108 15.17 7.32 -7.30
C GLU A 108 13.77 6.93 -6.83
N ILE A 109 13.47 5.63 -6.80
CA ILE A 109 12.18 5.11 -6.32
C ILE A 109 11.98 5.44 -4.84
N GLN A 110 13.04 5.37 -4.02
CA GLN A 110 12.97 5.75 -2.61
C GLN A 110 12.66 7.24 -2.40
N SER A 111 13.15 8.11 -3.28
CA SER A 111 12.78 9.53 -3.29
C SER A 111 11.29 9.70 -3.58
N ASP A 112 10.77 9.00 -4.60
CA ASP A 112 9.36 9.03 -4.96
C ASP A 112 8.45 8.49 -3.87
N ILE A 113 8.82 7.40 -3.18
CA ILE A 113 8.11 6.89 -2.01
C ILE A 113 7.99 7.98 -0.94
N THR A 114 9.08 8.70 -0.70
CA THR A 114 9.12 9.77 0.31
C THR A 114 8.23 10.95 -0.10
N ASN A 115 8.30 11.36 -1.36
CA ASN A 115 7.45 12.39 -1.92
C ASN A 115 5.97 11.98 -1.88
N TYR A 116 5.66 10.71 -2.21
CA TYR A 116 4.31 10.18 -2.18
C TYR A 116 3.69 10.24 -0.79
N ARG A 117 4.45 9.80 0.22
CA ARG A 117 4.06 9.86 1.64
C ARG A 117 3.75 11.28 2.08
N ILE A 118 4.58 12.25 1.72
CA ILE A 118 4.46 13.63 2.19
C ILE A 118 3.35 14.38 1.44
N GLU A 119 3.34 14.31 0.11
CA GLU A 119 2.53 15.19 -0.73
C GLU A 119 1.14 14.66 -1.02
N TYR A 120 0.98 13.34 -1.13
CA TYR A 120 -0.25 12.74 -1.63
C TYR A 120 -0.97 11.96 -0.54
N MET A 121 -0.31 10.96 0.06
CA MET A 121 -0.98 10.05 0.99
C MET A 121 -1.59 10.80 2.19
N ARG A 122 -0.83 11.72 2.78
CA ARG A 122 -1.32 12.58 3.87
C ARG A 122 -2.51 13.44 3.47
N LYS A 123 -2.55 13.96 2.24
CA LYS A 123 -3.65 14.84 1.80
C LYS A 123 -4.92 14.03 1.49
N PHE A 124 -4.77 12.90 0.79
CA PHE A 124 -5.91 12.08 0.39
C PHE A 124 -6.52 11.29 1.56
N ALA A 125 -5.72 10.93 2.58
CA ALA A 125 -6.23 10.29 3.79
C ALA A 125 -7.31 11.11 4.53
N PHE A 126 -7.31 12.44 4.39
CA PHE A 126 -8.33 13.32 4.96
C PHE A 126 -9.31 13.88 3.91
N SER A 127 -9.24 13.40 2.67
CA SER A 127 -10.16 13.85 1.62
C SER A 127 -11.51 13.12 1.75
N MET A 128 -12.58 13.87 1.97
CA MET A 128 -13.95 13.33 1.93
C MET A 128 -14.60 13.68 0.59
N PRO A 129 -15.36 12.74 -0.02
CA PRO A 129 -16.16 13.06 -1.20
C PRO A 129 -17.17 14.17 -0.84
N PRO A 130 -17.45 15.12 -1.76
CA PRO A 130 -18.42 16.17 -1.49
C PRO A 130 -19.80 15.57 -1.27
N THR A 131 -20.37 15.77 -0.08
CA THR A 131 -21.73 15.38 0.24
C THR A 131 -22.68 16.41 -0.36
N THR A 132 -23.44 16.03 -1.38
CA THR A 132 -24.57 16.84 -1.84
C THR A 132 -25.72 16.69 -0.85
N ILE A 133 -26.15 17.83 -0.28
CA ILE A 133 -27.33 17.96 0.59
C ILE A 133 -28.60 18.11 -0.25
#